data_AF-A0A8X8ZRS9-F1
#
_entry.id   AF-A0A8X8ZRS9-F1
#
_cell.length_a   1.000
_cell.length_b   1.000
_cell.length_c   1.000
_cell.angle_alpha   90.00
_cell.angle_beta   90.00
_cell.angle_gamma   90.00
#
_symmetry.space_group_name_H-M   'P 1'
#
loop_
_entity.id
_entity.type
_entity.pdbx_description
1 polymer ?
#
loop_
_entity_poly.entity_id
_entity_poly.type
_entity_poly.pdbx_seq_one_letter_code
_entity_poly.pdbx_strand_id
1 'polypeptide(L)'
;MAIQFIALKPLNPLLPPQCKNSVSQRRGSQLSVSAAESVAWELRIPPNAVRRKRDPSWRGGFSLGVDLGLSRTGVAISKGFTVRPLTVLELRGQKLELRLLDLAEKQEVDEFIIGLPKSRDGKETEQSNKVRSVAGRFAVRAAERGWRVYLQDEHGTSSEALEHMIAQGVSKSVRDGKLDAYAAMKVLERYFSEEGKGIEVVVPKQLELQNKLREGPPKDLDF
;
A
#
# COMPACT_ATOMS: atom_id res chain seq x y z
N MET A 1 -3.05 20.34 1.34
CA MET A 1 -2.71 19.70 0.05
C MET A 1 -3.84 18.76 -0.34
N ALA A 2 -4.19 18.71 -1.61
CA ALA A 2 -5.29 17.87 -2.09
C ALA A 2 -4.79 16.45 -2.40
N ILE A 3 -5.49 15.44 -1.90
CA ILE A 3 -5.21 14.00 -2.06
C ILE A 3 -6.40 13.35 -2.76
N GLN A 4 -6.14 12.31 -3.53
CA GLN A 4 -7.17 11.44 -4.12
C GLN A 4 -6.93 10.00 -3.68
N PHE A 5 -7.99 9.32 -3.24
CA PHE A 5 -7.99 7.89 -2.98
C PHE A 5 -8.61 7.19 -4.18
N ILE A 6 -7.87 6.29 -4.81
CA ILE A 6 -8.30 5.61 -6.04
C ILE A 6 -8.35 4.12 -5.76
N ALA A 7 -9.55 3.55 -5.76
CA ALA A 7 -9.72 2.10 -5.71
C ALA A 7 -9.07 1.49 -6.96
N LEU A 8 -8.10 0.59 -6.76
CA LEU A 8 -7.48 -0.10 -7.87
C LEU A 8 -8.39 -1.26 -8.27
N LYS A 9 -8.94 -1.18 -9.48
CA LYS A 9 -9.60 -2.33 -10.09
C LYS A 9 -8.54 -3.40 -10.36
N PRO A 10 -8.83 -4.69 -10.12
CA PRO A 10 -7.92 -5.75 -10.50
C PRO A 10 -7.62 -5.60 -12.00
N LEU A 11 -6.35 -5.43 -12.34
CA LEU A 11 -5.92 -5.34 -13.73
C LEU A 11 -6.35 -6.64 -14.42
N ASN A 12 -7.22 -6.51 -15.43
CA ASN A 12 -7.68 -7.63 -16.23
C ASN A 12 -6.44 -8.37 -16.78
N PRO A 13 -6.24 -9.67 -16.49
CA PRO A 13 -4.97 -10.36 -16.79
C PRO A 13 -4.66 -10.55 -18.28
N LEU A 14 -5.48 -10.03 -19.20
CA LEU A 14 -5.40 -10.32 -20.64
C LEU A 14 -5.12 -9.11 -21.55
N LEU A 15 -4.71 -7.96 -21.01
CA LEU A 15 -4.27 -6.86 -21.89
C LEU A 15 -2.74 -6.77 -21.89
N PRO A 16 -2.05 -7.29 -22.93
CA PRO A 16 -0.67 -6.91 -23.18
C PRO A 16 -0.58 -5.38 -23.36
N PRO A 17 0.59 -4.77 -23.14
CA PRO A 17 0.78 -3.35 -23.37
C PRO A 17 0.37 -3.02 -24.80
N GLN A 18 -0.74 -2.30 -24.98
CA GLN A 18 -1.20 -1.84 -26.28
C GLN A 18 -0.26 -0.71 -26.72
N CYS A 19 0.82 -1.06 -27.42
CA CYS A 19 1.50 -0.13 -28.31
C CYS A 19 0.49 0.25 -29.41
N LYS A 20 -0.07 1.45 -29.36
CA LYS A 20 -0.79 2.04 -30.50
C LYS A 20 -0.20 3.38 -30.88
N ASN A 21 0.81 3.31 -31.74
CA ASN A 21 0.99 4.31 -32.80
C ASN A 21 0.08 3.91 -33.96
N SER A 22 -0.95 4.71 -34.25
CA SER A 22 -1.38 4.99 -35.63
C SER A 22 -2.54 5.98 -35.65
N VAL A 23 -2.31 7.06 -36.35
CA VAL A 23 -3.26 8.10 -36.75
C VAL A 23 -4.38 7.50 -37.62
N SER A 24 -5.64 7.75 -37.27
CA SER A 24 -6.71 7.93 -38.27
C SER A 24 -7.90 8.68 -37.67
N GLN A 25 -8.18 9.86 -38.23
CA GLN A 25 -9.39 10.64 -38.02
C GLN A 25 -10.65 9.83 -38.34
N ARG A 26 -11.70 9.97 -37.52
CA ARG A 26 -13.11 10.05 -37.96
C ARG A 26 -13.98 10.69 -36.87
N ARG A 27 -14.95 11.49 -37.34
CA ARG A 27 -15.77 12.45 -36.59
C ARG A 27 -16.91 11.75 -35.82
N GLY A 28 -17.23 12.34 -34.66
CA GLY A 28 -18.61 12.64 -34.27
C GLY A 28 -19.47 11.52 -33.66
N SER A 29 -19.52 11.49 -32.33
CA SER A 29 -20.77 11.27 -31.59
C SER A 29 -20.61 11.80 -30.17
N GLN A 30 -21.45 12.77 -29.80
CA GLN A 30 -21.58 13.29 -28.44
C GLN A 30 -21.99 12.14 -27.51
N LEU A 31 -21.06 11.68 -26.67
CA LEU A 31 -21.35 10.85 -25.52
C LEU A 31 -21.36 11.74 -24.29
N SER A 32 -22.44 11.65 -23.53
CA SER A 32 -22.71 12.38 -22.30
C SER A 32 -21.60 12.19 -21.27
N VAL A 33 -21.27 13.28 -20.59
CA VAL A 33 -20.05 13.52 -19.79
C VAL A 33 -20.04 12.77 -18.44
N SER A 34 -20.85 11.75 -18.20
CA SER A 34 -20.99 11.14 -16.86
C SER A 34 -20.43 9.72 -16.69
N ALA A 35 -19.69 9.18 -17.66
CA ALA A 35 -19.06 7.86 -17.56
C ALA A 35 -17.52 7.87 -17.71
N ALA A 36 -16.91 9.05 -17.88
CA ALA A 36 -15.49 9.21 -18.22
C ALA A 36 -14.58 9.66 -17.05
N GLU A 37 -15.11 9.80 -15.83
CA GLU A 37 -14.32 10.16 -14.63
C GLU A 37 -13.59 8.98 -13.96
N SER A 38 -13.45 7.86 -14.66
CA SER A 38 -12.46 6.84 -14.31
C SER A 38 -11.33 6.85 -15.34
N VAL A 39 -10.59 7.96 -15.36
CA VAL A 39 -9.20 7.92 -15.82
C VAL A 39 -8.50 6.98 -14.84
N ALA A 40 -8.43 5.70 -15.22
CA ALA A 40 -7.69 4.71 -14.49
C ALA A 40 -6.28 5.27 -14.32
N TRP A 41 -5.90 5.55 -13.07
CA TRP A 41 -4.52 5.86 -12.73
C TRP A 41 -3.72 4.58 -12.97
N GLU A 42 -3.36 4.33 -14.23
CA GLU A 42 -2.51 3.23 -14.63
C GLU A 42 -1.11 3.54 -14.11
N LEU A 43 -0.82 3.04 -12.91
CA LEU A 43 0.54 2.96 -12.44
C LEU A 43 1.32 2.13 -13.46
N ARG A 44 2.33 2.75 -14.10
CA ARG A 44 3.31 2.02 -14.92
C ARG A 44 3.94 0.87 -14.14
N ILE A 45 4.06 1.05 -12.82
CA ILE A 45 4.59 0.08 -11.87
C ILE A 45 3.40 -0.46 -11.04
N PRO A 46 2.88 -1.66 -11.34
CA PRO A 46 1.76 -2.22 -10.60
C PRO A 46 2.13 -2.54 -9.13
N PRO A 47 1.14 -2.70 -8.23
CA PRO A 47 1.38 -3.13 -6.86
C PRO A 47 2.17 -4.44 -6.82
N ASN A 48 3.07 -4.62 -5.84
CA ASN A 48 3.91 -5.82 -5.76
C ASN A 48 3.09 -7.12 -5.63
N ALA A 49 1.91 -7.11 -5.00
CA ALA A 49 1.05 -8.28 -4.95
C ALA A 49 0.58 -8.73 -6.36
N VAL A 50 0.20 -7.77 -7.21
CA VAL A 50 -0.18 -8.04 -8.61
C VAL A 50 1.01 -8.56 -9.42
N ARG A 51 2.22 -8.02 -9.17
CA ARG A 51 3.46 -8.48 -9.82
C ARG A 51 3.75 -9.94 -9.50
N ARG A 52 3.70 -10.31 -8.21
CA ARG A 52 3.93 -11.69 -7.75
C ARG A 52 2.92 -12.67 -8.33
N LYS A 53 1.67 -12.25 -8.51
CA LYS A 53 0.66 -13.08 -9.19
C LYS A 53 1.03 -13.33 -10.67
N ARG A 54 1.46 -12.28 -11.38
CA ARG A 54 1.79 -12.37 -12.81
C ARG A 54 3.06 -13.17 -13.08
N ASP A 55 4.04 -13.05 -12.18
CA ASP A 55 5.30 -13.75 -12.25
C ASP A 55 5.65 -14.33 -10.87
N PRO A 56 5.36 -15.63 -10.63
CA PRO A 56 5.71 -16.31 -9.38
C PRO A 56 7.22 -16.43 -9.12
N SER A 57 8.06 -16.19 -10.14
CA SER A 57 9.50 -16.15 -9.98
C SER A 57 10.00 -14.78 -9.50
N TRP A 58 9.17 -13.73 -9.59
CA TRP A 58 9.50 -12.35 -9.20
C TRP A 58 10.00 -12.27 -7.76
N ARG A 59 11.29 -11.93 -7.59
CA ARG A 59 11.95 -11.74 -6.29
C ARG A 59 12.12 -10.26 -5.90
N GLY A 60 11.89 -9.33 -6.81
CA GLY A 60 11.96 -7.89 -6.54
C GLY A 60 10.72 -7.37 -5.81
N GLY A 61 10.67 -6.08 -5.50
CA GLY A 61 9.49 -5.49 -4.90
C GLY A 61 9.40 -5.75 -3.40
N PHE A 62 9.94 -4.84 -2.58
CA PHE A 62 9.79 -4.90 -1.13
C PHE A 62 8.64 -4.01 -0.68
N SER A 63 7.84 -4.50 0.26
CA SER A 63 6.66 -3.80 0.76
C SER A 63 6.75 -3.65 2.28
N LEU A 64 6.47 -2.45 2.78
CA LEU A 64 6.39 -2.19 4.21
C LEU A 64 4.92 -2.15 4.65
N GLY A 65 4.57 -2.99 5.62
CA GLY A 65 3.25 -3.04 6.24
C GLY A 65 3.20 -2.10 7.42
N VAL A 66 2.13 -1.32 7.54
CA VAL A 66 1.96 -0.36 8.62
C VAL A 66 0.55 -0.48 9.21
N ASP A 67 0.47 -0.83 10.48
CA ASP A 67 -0.77 -0.79 11.27
C ASP A 67 -0.77 0.48 12.13
N LEU A 68 -1.64 1.43 11.79
CA LEU A 68 -1.73 2.74 12.43
C LEU A 68 -2.69 2.69 13.63
N GLY A 69 -2.21 2.14 14.74
CA GLY A 69 -2.89 2.22 16.03
C GLY A 69 -2.90 3.64 16.64
N LEU A 70 -3.69 3.82 17.70
CA LEU A 70 -3.82 5.12 18.37
C LEU A 70 -2.52 5.58 19.04
N SER A 71 -1.79 4.66 19.67
CA SER A 71 -0.57 4.96 20.44
C SER A 71 0.68 4.30 19.88
N ARG A 72 0.51 3.14 19.26
CA ARG A 72 1.59 2.33 18.72
C ARG A 72 1.33 2.10 17.24
N THR A 73 2.40 2.05 16.47
CA THR A 73 2.36 1.73 15.05
C THR A 73 3.14 0.44 14.83
N GLY A 74 2.43 -0.59 14.41
CA GLY A 74 3.03 -1.84 13.98
C GLY A 74 3.70 -1.67 12.62
N VAL A 75 4.91 -2.21 12.47
CA VAL A 75 5.62 -2.23 11.19
C VAL A 75 6.05 -3.65 10.87
N ALA A 76 5.77 -4.07 9.64
CA ALA A 76 6.19 -5.35 9.08
C ALA A 76 6.85 -5.13 7.72
N ILE A 77 7.58 -6.14 7.24
CA ILE A 77 8.25 -6.09 5.95
C ILE A 77 8.04 -7.37 5.17
N SER A 78 7.89 -7.21 3.85
CA SER A 78 7.99 -8.31 2.89
C SER A 78 9.19 -8.12 1.98
N LYS A 79 10.07 -9.14 1.92
CA LYS A 79 11.15 -9.26 0.94
C LYS A 79 10.99 -10.58 0.19
N GLY A 80 10.71 -10.54 -1.11
CA GLY A 80 10.23 -11.73 -1.84
C GLY A 80 8.99 -12.33 -1.15
N PHE A 81 8.86 -13.65 -1.10
CA PHE A 81 7.66 -14.31 -0.54
C PHE A 81 7.57 -14.30 0.99
N THR A 82 8.61 -13.86 1.67
CA THR A 82 8.65 -13.84 3.13
C THR A 82 8.04 -12.54 3.65
N VAL A 83 7.09 -12.66 4.56
CA VAL A 83 6.54 -11.56 5.37
C VAL A 83 6.95 -11.79 6.81
N ARG A 84 7.42 -10.75 7.50
CA ARG A 84 7.79 -10.84 8.92
C ARG A 84 7.51 -9.53 9.66
N PRO A 85 7.23 -9.59 10.98
CA PRO A 85 7.19 -8.39 11.79
C PRO A 85 8.58 -7.72 11.81
N LEU A 86 8.61 -6.39 11.79
CA LEU A 86 9.84 -5.61 11.82
C LEU A 86 10.04 -4.92 13.16
N THR A 87 9.10 -4.06 13.56
CA THR A 87 9.20 -3.29 14.81
C THR A 87 7.84 -2.72 15.22
N VAL A 88 7.71 -2.31 16.47
CA VAL A 88 6.64 -1.42 16.93
C VAL A 88 7.23 -0.03 17.15
N LEU A 89 6.53 1.02 16.74
CA LEU A 89 6.92 2.41 16.91
C LEU A 89 5.94 3.13 17.84
N GLU A 90 6.46 3.81 18.86
CA GLU A 90 5.67 4.66 19.76
C GLU A 90 5.85 6.14 19.39
N LEU A 91 5.61 6.45 18.11
CA LEU A 91 5.78 7.78 17.53
C LEU A 91 4.46 8.25 16.93
N ARG A 92 4.29 9.56 16.81
CA ARG A 92 3.10 10.17 16.19
C ARG A 92 3.46 11.31 15.25
N GLY A 93 2.53 11.62 14.36
CA GLY A 93 2.62 12.74 13.41
C GLY A 93 3.90 12.68 12.57
N GLN A 94 4.54 13.83 12.39
CA GLN A 94 5.72 13.94 11.54
C GLN A 94 6.89 13.03 11.96
N LYS A 95 7.10 12.80 13.26
CA LYS A 95 8.18 11.91 13.73
C LYS A 95 7.97 10.47 13.27
N LEU A 96 6.72 9.99 13.31
CA LEU A 96 6.37 8.67 12.78
C LEU A 96 6.58 8.62 11.26
N GLU A 97 6.06 9.62 10.55
CA GLU A 97 6.17 9.72 9.09
C GLU A 97 7.64 9.68 8.64
N LEU A 98 8.53 10.47 9.25
CA LEU A 98 9.96 10.46 8.95
C LEU A 98 10.60 9.10 9.27
N ARG A 99 10.25 8.50 10.41
CA ARG A 99 10.79 7.18 10.78
C ARG A 99 10.40 6.08 9.78
N LEU A 100 9.19 6.14 9.23
CA LEU A 100 8.75 5.21 8.19
C LEU A 100 9.54 5.38 6.89
N LEU A 101 9.83 6.63 6.49
CA LEU A 101 10.68 6.91 5.32
C LEU A 101 12.10 6.37 5.53
N ASP A 102 12.71 6.59 6.70
CA ASP A 102 14.03 6.05 7.03
C ASP A 102 14.06 4.51 6.97
N LEU A 103 13.00 3.86 7.49
CA LEU A 103 12.89 2.41 7.45
C LEU A 103 12.74 1.90 6.02
N ALA A 104 11.97 2.60 5.18
CA ALA A 104 11.79 2.24 3.78
C ALA A 104 13.08 2.36 2.99
N GLU A 105 13.85 3.44 3.19
CA GLU A 105 15.16 3.63 2.56
C GLU A 105 16.12 2.51 2.97
N LYS A 106 16.30 2.27 4.27
CA LYS A 106 17.19 1.22 4.80
C LYS A 106 16.81 -0.19 4.38
N GLN A 107 15.54 -0.42 4.10
CA GLN A 107 15.02 -1.72 3.73
C GLN A 107 14.81 -1.87 2.23
N GLU A 108 15.06 -0.83 1.43
CA GLU A 108 14.89 -0.76 -0.03
C GLU A 108 13.45 -1.04 -0.46
N VAL A 109 12.50 -0.45 0.25
CA VAL A 109 11.06 -0.64 0.02
C VAL A 109 10.58 0.18 -1.19
N ASP A 110 9.64 -0.38 -1.95
CA ASP A 110 9.03 0.27 -3.12
C ASP A 110 7.62 0.82 -2.84
N GLU A 111 6.95 0.27 -1.83
CA GLU A 111 5.57 0.59 -1.50
C GLU A 111 5.22 0.34 -0.03
N PHE A 112 4.24 1.10 0.46
CA PHE A 112 3.67 0.98 1.79
C PHE A 112 2.25 0.44 1.71
N ILE A 113 1.93 -0.52 2.56
CA ILE A 113 0.58 -1.05 2.76
C ILE A 113 0.12 -0.62 4.14
N ILE A 114 -0.75 0.36 4.19
CA ILE A 114 -1.30 0.89 5.43
C ILE A 114 -2.65 0.22 5.69
N GLY A 115 -2.79 -0.40 6.85
CA GLY A 115 -4.05 -0.98 7.28
C GLY A 115 -5.13 0.09 7.50
N LEU A 116 -6.33 -0.17 6.98
CA LEU A 116 -7.48 0.73 7.05
C LEU A 116 -8.55 0.04 7.91
N PRO A 117 -8.80 0.50 9.14
CA PRO A 117 -9.74 -0.13 10.04
C PRO A 117 -11.14 0.04 9.48
N LYS A 118 -11.81 -1.04 9.11
CA LYS A 118 -13.21 -1.04 8.68
C LYS A 118 -14.08 -1.77 9.70
N SER A 119 -15.36 -1.38 9.75
CA SER A 119 -16.34 -2.14 10.50
C SER A 119 -16.52 -3.54 9.90
N ARG A 120 -17.16 -4.44 10.64
CA ARG A 120 -17.50 -5.79 10.14
C ARG A 120 -18.32 -5.76 8.84
N ASP A 121 -19.11 -4.70 8.65
CA ASP A 121 -19.92 -4.48 7.45
C ASP A 121 -19.14 -3.77 6.32
N GLY A 122 -17.82 -3.61 6.46
CA GLY A 122 -16.94 -2.96 5.49
C GLY A 122 -17.06 -1.43 5.45
N LYS A 123 -17.77 -0.81 6.40
CA LYS A 123 -17.99 0.64 6.43
C LYS A 123 -16.82 1.35 7.11
N GLU A 124 -16.56 2.56 6.66
CA GLU A 124 -15.59 3.45 7.31
C GLU A 124 -16.10 3.94 8.66
N THR A 125 -15.15 4.17 9.55
CA THR A 125 -15.31 4.63 10.92
C THR A 125 -14.54 5.94 11.13
N GLU A 126 -14.68 6.56 12.29
CA GLU A 126 -13.85 7.71 12.67
C GLU A 126 -12.35 7.38 12.64
N GLN A 127 -11.98 6.15 13.00
CA GLN A 127 -10.60 5.69 12.93
C GLN A 127 -10.12 5.58 11.48
N SER A 128 -10.97 5.11 10.55
CA SER A 128 -10.66 5.07 9.11
C SER A 128 -10.32 6.47 8.59
N ASN A 129 -11.10 7.48 8.99
CA ASN A 129 -10.85 8.88 8.60
C ASN A 129 -9.50 9.40 9.13
N LYS A 130 -9.14 9.07 10.37
CA LYS A 130 -7.84 9.42 10.96
C LYS A 130 -6.70 8.77 10.19
N VAL A 131 -6.82 7.47 9.87
CA VAL A 131 -5.83 6.73 9.08
C VAL A 131 -5.70 7.33 7.68
N ARG A 132 -6.80 7.60 6.97
CA ARG A 132 -6.79 8.27 5.66
C ARG A 132 -6.08 9.62 5.71
N SER A 133 -6.33 10.42 6.76
CA SER A 133 -5.68 11.72 6.94
C SER A 133 -4.16 11.59 7.10
N VAL A 134 -3.69 10.63 7.91
CA VAL A 134 -2.26 10.32 8.09
C VAL A 134 -1.66 9.81 6.79
N ALA A 135 -2.29 8.82 6.16
CA ALA A 135 -1.84 8.24 4.90
C ALA A 135 -1.75 9.29 3.78
N GLY A 136 -2.71 10.21 3.69
CA GLY A 136 -2.68 11.31 2.72
C GLY A 136 -1.49 12.24 2.90
N ARG A 137 -1.19 12.66 4.14
CA ARG A 137 0.02 13.48 4.42
C ARG A 137 1.30 12.71 4.13
N PHE A 138 1.35 11.45 4.56
CA PHE A 138 2.50 10.57 4.36
C PHE A 138 2.78 10.31 2.87
N ALA A 139 1.74 10.08 2.07
CA ALA A 139 1.84 9.80 0.63
C ALA A 139 2.50 10.94 -0.15
N VAL A 140 2.34 12.20 0.27
CA VAL A 140 3.05 13.34 -0.36
C VAL A 140 4.56 13.15 -0.23
N ARG A 141 5.05 12.88 0.98
CA ARG A 141 6.49 12.71 1.23
C ARG A 141 7.03 11.42 0.62
N ALA A 142 6.26 10.33 0.69
CA ALA A 142 6.62 9.07 0.05
C ALA A 142 6.76 9.24 -1.47
N ALA A 143 5.85 10.00 -2.10
CA ALA A 143 5.87 10.25 -3.54
C ALA A 143 7.09 11.09 -3.97
N GLU A 144 7.67 11.92 -3.10
CA GLU A 144 8.92 12.64 -3.43
C GLU A 144 10.08 11.69 -3.72
N ARG A 145 10.05 10.48 -3.13
CA ARG A 145 10.99 9.37 -3.34
C ARG A 145 10.46 8.31 -4.31
N GLY A 146 9.31 8.53 -4.95
CA GLY A 146 8.70 7.57 -5.87
C GLY A 146 8.03 6.37 -5.19
N TRP A 147 7.88 6.37 -3.86
CA TRP A 147 7.25 5.28 -3.12
C TRP A 147 5.73 5.38 -3.13
N ARG A 148 5.07 4.26 -3.41
CA ARG A 148 3.61 4.18 -3.50
C ARG A 148 3.00 3.86 -2.15
N VAL A 149 1.84 4.44 -1.87
CA VAL A 149 1.10 4.18 -0.63
C VAL A 149 -0.27 3.61 -0.99
N TYR A 150 -0.57 2.45 -0.41
CA TYR A 150 -1.83 1.76 -0.55
C TYR A 150 -2.53 1.62 0.79
N LEU A 151 -3.87 1.67 0.78
CA LEU A 151 -4.72 1.30 1.90
C LEU A 151 -5.26 -0.11 1.67
N GLN A 152 -5.21 -0.95 2.68
CA GLN A 152 -5.76 -2.31 2.67
C GLN A 152 -6.69 -2.48 3.89
N ASP A 153 -7.83 -3.14 3.72
CA ASP A 153 -8.71 -3.46 4.85
C ASP A 153 -7.99 -4.37 5.87
N GLU A 154 -7.94 -3.93 7.12
CA GLU A 154 -7.28 -4.64 8.22
C GLU A 154 -8.25 -5.32 9.20
N HIS A 155 -9.56 -5.38 8.90
CA HIS A 155 -10.54 -5.98 9.80
C HIS A 155 -10.11 -7.38 10.28
N GLY A 156 -10.11 -7.62 11.59
CA GLY A 156 -9.77 -8.92 12.19
C GLY A 156 -8.27 -9.25 12.31
N THR A 157 -7.37 -8.43 11.76
CA THR A 157 -5.93 -8.72 11.75
C THR A 157 -5.31 -8.80 13.15
N SER A 158 -5.78 -8.02 14.12
CA SER A 158 -5.29 -8.09 15.51
C SER A 158 -5.63 -9.42 16.18
N SER A 159 -6.82 -9.97 15.93
CA SER A 159 -7.22 -11.29 16.46
C SER A 159 -6.42 -12.41 15.81
N GLU A 160 -6.29 -12.37 14.48
CA GLU A 160 -5.46 -13.32 13.71
C GLU A 160 -3.98 -13.28 14.16
N ALA A 161 -3.47 -12.08 14.44
CA ALA A 161 -2.12 -11.89 14.97
C ALA A 161 -1.96 -12.51 16.36
N LEU A 162 -2.91 -12.24 17.25
CA LEU A 162 -2.89 -12.82 18.60
C LEU A 162 -2.91 -14.36 18.54
N GLU A 163 -3.86 -14.94 17.81
CA GLU A 163 -3.99 -16.40 17.63
C GLU A 163 -2.72 -17.02 17.07
N HIS A 164 -2.12 -16.40 16.05
CA HIS A 164 -0.86 -16.83 15.48
C HIS A 164 0.28 -16.86 16.51
N MET A 165 0.39 -15.83 17.35
CA MET A 165 1.40 -15.79 18.41
C MET A 165 1.12 -16.81 19.52
N ILE A 166 -0.15 -17.11 19.84
CA ILE A 166 -0.51 -18.18 20.78
C ILE A 166 -0.06 -19.53 20.23
N ALA A 167 -0.37 -19.82 18.95
CA ALA A 167 -0.01 -21.06 18.29
C ALA A 167 1.52 -21.29 18.24
N GLN A 168 2.30 -20.20 18.15
CA GLN A 168 3.77 -20.25 18.22
C GLN A 168 4.33 -20.38 19.64
N GLY A 169 3.48 -20.47 20.67
CA GLY A 169 3.91 -20.56 22.06
C GLY A 169 4.56 -19.28 22.61
N VAL A 170 4.30 -18.13 21.97
CA VAL A 170 4.88 -16.85 22.42
C VAL A 170 4.25 -16.44 23.75
N SER A 171 5.10 -16.13 24.74
CA SER A 171 4.66 -15.73 26.08
C SER A 171 3.85 -14.44 26.04
N LYS A 172 2.88 -14.29 26.94
CA LYS A 172 1.97 -13.14 26.98
C LYS A 172 2.72 -11.78 26.99
N SER A 173 3.75 -11.64 27.81
CA SER A 173 4.55 -10.41 27.88
C SER A 173 5.20 -10.03 26.54
N VAL A 174 5.72 -11.03 25.80
CA VAL A 174 6.30 -10.79 24.47
C VAL A 174 5.19 -10.49 23.45
N ARG A 175 4.02 -11.11 23.57
CA ARG A 175 2.85 -10.79 22.74
C ARG A 175 2.44 -9.34 22.90
N ASP A 176 2.27 -8.87 24.13
CA ASP A 176 1.82 -7.51 24.41
C ASP A 176 2.75 -6.44 23.80
N GLY A 177 4.07 -6.71 23.78
CA GLY A 177 5.07 -5.80 23.18
C GLY A 177 5.23 -5.90 21.66
N LYS A 178 4.74 -6.97 21.01
CA LYS A 178 4.93 -7.21 19.56
C LYS A 178 3.63 -7.31 18.77
N LEU A 179 2.48 -7.30 19.43
CA LEU A 179 1.18 -7.54 18.81
C LEU A 179 0.92 -6.64 17.59
N ASP A 180 1.21 -5.33 17.67
CA ASP A 180 0.96 -4.42 16.56
C ASP A 180 1.87 -4.76 15.35
N ALA A 181 3.12 -5.16 15.58
CA ALA A 181 4.01 -5.59 14.49
C ALA A 181 3.50 -6.88 13.82
N TYR A 182 2.87 -7.78 14.58
CA TYR A 182 2.22 -8.96 14.02
C TYR A 182 0.90 -8.62 13.32
N ALA A 183 0.14 -7.62 13.78
CA ALA A 183 -1.03 -7.12 13.07
C ALA A 183 -0.63 -6.51 11.72
N ALA A 184 0.42 -5.69 11.68
CA ALA A 184 1.00 -5.18 10.43
C ALA A 184 1.49 -6.30 9.50
N MET A 185 2.01 -7.40 10.05
CA MET A 185 2.37 -8.60 9.28
C MET A 185 1.12 -9.23 8.64
N LYS A 186 0.01 -9.36 9.38
CA LYS A 186 -1.27 -9.86 8.86
C LYS A 186 -1.85 -8.97 7.76
N VAL A 187 -1.73 -7.64 7.87
CA VAL A 187 -2.09 -6.71 6.79
C VAL A 187 -1.32 -7.01 5.50
N LEU A 188 0.01 -7.23 5.59
CA LEU A 188 0.83 -7.59 4.42
C LEU A 188 0.47 -8.96 3.86
N GLU A 189 0.31 -9.97 4.71
CA GLU A 189 -0.10 -11.32 4.29
C GLU A 189 -1.41 -11.24 3.51
N ARG A 190 -2.42 -10.53 4.03
CA ARG A 190 -3.70 -10.32 3.35
C ARG A 190 -3.53 -9.63 2.00
N TYR A 191 -2.76 -8.54 1.95
CA TYR A 191 -2.48 -7.83 0.70
C TYR A 191 -1.89 -8.76 -0.40
N PHE A 192 -0.95 -9.63 -0.04
CA PHE A 192 -0.37 -10.59 -0.98
C PHE A 192 -1.33 -11.74 -1.33
N SER A 193 -2.05 -12.29 -0.34
CA SER A 193 -3.02 -13.38 -0.55
C SER A 193 -4.22 -12.95 -1.38
N GLU A 194 -4.67 -11.70 -1.23
CA GLU A 194 -5.75 -11.12 -2.03
C GLU A 194 -5.26 -10.57 -3.37
N GLU A 195 -3.96 -10.72 -3.67
CA GLU A 195 -3.36 -10.29 -4.94
C GLU A 195 -3.52 -8.77 -5.17
N GLY A 196 -3.61 -8.00 -4.09
CA GLY A 196 -3.90 -6.57 -4.11
C GLY A 196 -5.35 -6.22 -4.48
N LYS A 197 -6.32 -7.14 -4.33
CA LYS A 197 -7.75 -6.79 -4.47
C LYS A 197 -8.19 -5.89 -3.32
N GLY A 198 -9.11 -4.97 -3.62
CA GLY A 198 -9.70 -4.09 -2.60
C GLY A 198 -8.78 -2.99 -2.08
N ILE A 199 -7.55 -2.86 -2.61
CA ILE A 199 -6.64 -1.78 -2.23
C ILE A 199 -7.07 -0.45 -2.85
N GLU A 200 -6.74 0.61 -2.13
CA GLU A 200 -6.87 1.97 -2.61
C GLU A 200 -5.50 2.63 -2.65
N VAL A 201 -5.08 3.15 -3.80
CA VAL A 201 -3.86 3.94 -3.89
C VAL A 201 -4.12 5.37 -3.43
N VAL A 202 -3.20 5.90 -2.63
CA VAL A 202 -3.24 7.28 -2.14
C VAL A 202 -2.37 8.15 -3.06
N VAL A 203 -3.00 9.06 -3.79
CA VAL A 203 -2.35 9.83 -4.85
C VAL A 203 -2.39 11.33 -4.54
N PRO A 204 -1.23 12.01 -4.42
CA PRO A 204 -1.19 13.46 -4.37
C PRO A 204 -1.73 14.09 -5.66
N LYS A 205 -2.49 15.19 -5.59
CA LYS A 205 -2.98 15.86 -6.81
C LYS A 205 -1.89 16.57 -7.63
N GLN A 206 -0.70 16.76 -7.08
CA GLN A 206 0.42 17.40 -7.76
C GLN A 206 0.98 16.49 -8.87
N LEU A 207 1.05 17.00 -10.10
CA LEU A 207 1.47 16.23 -11.28
C LEU A 207 2.91 15.73 -11.19
N GLU A 208 3.81 16.52 -10.59
CA GLU A 208 5.22 16.12 -10.42
C GLU A 208 5.36 14.88 -9.53
N LEU A 209 4.64 14.84 -8.40
CA LEU A 209 4.62 13.69 -7.50
C LEU A 209 3.99 12.47 -8.17
N GLN A 210 2.93 12.70 -8.93
CA GLN A 210 2.30 11.69 -9.77
C GLN A 210 3.27 11.05 -10.77
N ASN A 211 4.11 11.84 -11.43
CA ASN A 211 5.14 11.32 -12.34
C ASN A 211 6.20 10.50 -11.60
N LYS A 212 6.68 10.97 -10.43
CA LYS A 212 7.60 10.19 -9.59
C LYS A 212 7.02 8.84 -9.17
N LEU A 213 5.74 8.78 -8.82
CA LEU A 213 5.06 7.51 -8.50
C LEU A 213 4.97 6.54 -9.69
N ARG A 214 4.93 7.06 -10.92
CA ARG A 214 4.94 6.24 -12.15
C ARG A 214 6.34 5.72 -12.49
N GLU A 215 7.37 6.51 -12.21
CA GLU A 215 8.77 6.15 -12.42
C GLU A 215 9.30 5.18 -11.34
N GLY A 216 8.74 5.27 -10.13
CA GLY A 216 9.17 4.48 -8.98
C GLY A 216 10.38 5.09 -8.27
N PRO A 217 10.85 4.45 -7.18
CA PRO A 217 12.07 4.88 -6.53
C PRO A 217 13.27 4.79 -7.48
N PRO A 218 14.23 5.72 -7.39
CA PRO A 218 15.47 5.63 -8.16
C PRO A 218 16.13 4.29 -7.84
N LYS A 219 16.53 3.56 -8.88
CA LYS A 219 17.38 2.38 -8.73
C LYS A 219 18.78 2.90 -8.43
N ASP A 220 19.38 2.47 -7.33
CA ASP A 220 20.80 2.72 -7.13
C ASP A 220 21.56 2.17 -8.34
N LEU A 221 22.29 3.04 -9.03
CA LEU A 221 23.08 2.72 -10.22
C LEU A 221 24.38 1.96 -9.86
N ASP A 222 24.64 1.77 -8.57
CA ASP A 222 25.85 1.17 -8.02
C ASP A 222 25.72 -0.36 -7.77
N PHE A 223 24.67 -1.01 -8.28
CA PHE A 223 24.49 -2.47 -8.25
C PHE A 223 24.01 -3.05 -9.59
#